data_AF-A0AA36IFD4-F1
#
_entry.id   AF-A0AA36IFD4-F1
#
_cell.length_a   1.000
_cell.length_b   1.000
_cell.length_c   1.000
_cell.angle_alpha   90.00
_cell.angle_beta   90.00
_cell.angle_gamma   90.00
#
_symmetry.space_group_name_H-M   'P 1'
#
loop_
_entity.id
_entity.type
_entity.pdbx_description
1 polymer ?
#
loop_
_entity_poly.entity_id
_entity_poly.type
_entity_poly.pdbx_seq_one_letter_code
_entity_poly.pdbx_strand_id
1 'polypeptide(L)'
;MARAKKLEEGFSEQLKVEELAAMALYKKSPEKAIEFMTNRDVARANKLVTDIFALFGQLMVTYRDGFRISSLGPDAPDHGGAQGGVVPKVEEVGYSADWYDRIAKDTGDHYKVPASMTSLDRVKLRALNKGVQGVWQPTADAVIV
;
A
#
# COMPACT_ATOMS: atom_id res chain seq x y z
N MET A 1 -18.57 -4.23 -12.65
CA MET A 1 -19.06 -4.48 -14.03
C MET A 1 -19.33 -3.19 -14.80
N ALA A 2 -20.28 -2.32 -14.40
CA ALA A 2 -20.65 -1.12 -15.18
C ALA A 2 -19.51 -0.11 -15.45
N ARG A 3 -18.61 0.11 -14.47
CA ARG A 3 -17.48 1.05 -14.61
C ARG A 3 -16.43 0.57 -15.63
N ALA A 4 -16.09 -0.72 -15.63
CA ALA A 4 -15.13 -1.30 -16.57
C ALA A 4 -15.64 -1.18 -18.01
N LYS A 5 -16.89 -1.58 -18.23
CA LYS A 5 -17.57 -1.46 -19.53
C LYS A 5 -17.56 -0.02 -20.07
N LYS A 6 -17.89 0.97 -19.22
CA LYS A 6 -17.85 2.39 -19.61
C LYS A 6 -16.44 2.85 -20.04
N LEU A 7 -15.39 2.34 -19.39
CA LEU A 7 -14.01 2.67 -19.75
C LEU A 7 -13.60 2.03 -21.09
N GLU A 8 -14.01 0.77 -21.33
CA GLU A 8 -13.78 0.07 -22.60
C GLU A 8 -14.50 0.74 -23.77
N GLU A 9 -15.75 1.17 -23.56
CA GLU A 9 -16.54 1.93 -24.55
C GLU A 9 -15.87 3.27 -24.86
N GLY A 10 -15.49 4.04 -23.83
CA GLY A 10 -14.81 5.32 -24.02
C GLY A 10 -13.44 5.19 -24.71
N PHE A 11 -12.69 4.12 -24.42
CA PHE A 11 -11.45 3.80 -25.12
C PHE A 11 -11.70 3.50 -26.60
N SER A 12 -12.72 2.69 -26.89
CA SER A 12 -13.10 2.32 -28.27
C SER A 12 -13.54 3.56 -29.08
N GLU A 13 -14.27 4.48 -28.46
CA GLU A 13 -14.67 5.75 -29.08
C GLU A 13 -13.47 6.66 -29.37
N GLN A 14 -12.54 6.80 -28.42
CA GLN A 14 -11.31 7.55 -28.63
C GLN A 14 -10.48 6.99 -29.78
N LEU A 15 -10.32 5.67 -29.85
CA LEU A 15 -9.54 5.01 -30.91
C LEU A 15 -10.12 5.33 -32.29
N LYS A 16 -11.45 5.26 -32.45
CA LYS A 16 -12.13 5.59 -33.72
C LYS A 16 -11.86 7.04 -34.15
N VAL A 17 -11.88 7.99 -33.21
CA VAL A 17 -11.61 9.41 -33.52
C VAL A 17 -10.15 9.60 -33.93
N GLU A 18 -9.22 8.93 -33.24
CA GLU A 18 -7.79 8.98 -33.55
C GLU A 18 -7.49 8.36 -34.92
N GLU A 19 -8.10 7.23 -35.26
CA GLU A 19 -7.98 6.58 -36.56
C GLU A 19 -8.47 7.49 -37.70
N LEU A 20 -9.64 8.12 -37.54
CA LEU A 20 -10.16 9.06 -38.55
C LEU A 20 -9.22 10.25 -38.75
N ALA A 21 -8.65 10.79 -37.67
CA ALA A 21 -7.66 11.87 -37.75
C ALA A 21 -6.36 11.40 -38.44
N ALA A 22 -5.86 10.21 -38.10
CA ALA A 22 -4.68 9.62 -38.72
C ALA A 22 -4.90 9.35 -40.21
N MET A 23 -6.08 8.85 -40.61
CA MET A 23 -6.43 8.66 -42.02
C MET A 23 -6.48 9.99 -42.79
N ALA A 24 -7.02 11.05 -42.19
CA ALA A 24 -7.04 12.38 -42.79
C ALA A 24 -5.63 12.95 -42.98
N LEU A 25 -4.71 12.68 -42.03
CA LEU A 25 -3.29 13.03 -42.14
C LEU A 25 -2.59 12.18 -43.20
N TYR A 26 -2.87 10.88 -43.26
CA TYR A 26 -2.22 9.93 -44.17
C TYR A 26 -2.44 10.30 -45.63
N LYS A 27 -3.66 10.76 -45.96
CA LYS A 27 -4.00 11.27 -47.31
C LYS A 27 -3.16 12.48 -47.73
N LYS A 28 -2.59 13.22 -46.77
CA LYS A 28 -1.76 14.42 -47.01
C LYS A 28 -0.27 14.12 -46.91
N SER A 29 0.13 13.36 -45.90
CA SER A 29 1.49 12.92 -45.64
C SER A 29 1.44 11.67 -44.75
N PRO A 30 1.90 10.51 -45.26
CA PRO A 30 2.03 9.29 -44.47
C PRO A 30 2.87 9.48 -43.21
N GLU A 31 3.93 10.29 -43.29
CA GLU A 31 4.86 10.55 -42.18
C GLU A 31 4.14 11.23 -41.01
N LYS A 32 3.30 12.23 -41.30
CA LYS A 32 2.51 12.94 -40.28
C LYS A 32 1.48 12.03 -39.59
N ALA A 33 0.94 11.05 -40.31
CA ALA A 33 0.02 10.07 -39.71
C ALA A 33 0.76 9.13 -38.75
N ILE A 34 1.94 8.65 -39.14
CA ILE A 34 2.80 7.81 -38.29
C ILE A 34 3.20 8.56 -37.02
N GLU A 35 3.65 9.81 -37.17
CA GLU A 35 4.03 10.67 -36.03
C GLU A 35 2.83 10.89 -35.10
N PHE A 36 1.65 11.19 -35.65
CA PHE A 36 0.43 11.37 -34.87
C PHE A 36 0.08 10.13 -34.05
N MET A 37 0.02 8.95 -34.68
CA MET A 37 -0.30 7.69 -34.00
C MET A 37 0.73 7.34 -32.92
N THR A 38 2.02 7.50 -33.23
CA THR A 38 3.11 7.26 -32.28
C THR A 38 2.97 8.16 -31.05
N ASN A 39 2.72 9.45 -31.25
CA ASN A 39 2.53 10.40 -30.15
C ASN A 39 1.29 10.06 -29.30
N ARG A 40 0.21 9.58 -29.91
CA ARG A 40 -0.99 9.12 -29.19
C ARG A 40 -0.70 7.89 -28.34
N ASP A 41 0.01 6.91 -28.88
CA ASP A 41 0.38 5.70 -28.16
C ASP A 41 1.33 5.99 -26.98
N VAL A 42 2.33 6.86 -27.19
CA VAL A 42 3.23 7.31 -26.12
C VAL A 42 2.46 8.03 -25.01
N ALA A 43 1.55 8.94 -25.36
CA ALA A 43 0.73 9.65 -24.38
C ALA A 43 -0.14 8.68 -23.57
N ARG A 44 -0.74 7.68 -24.24
CA ARG A 44 -1.57 6.65 -23.60
C ARG A 44 -0.75 5.77 -22.65
N ALA A 45 0.44 5.34 -23.06
CA ALA A 45 1.35 4.54 -22.23
C ALA A 45 1.79 5.31 -20.98
N ASN A 46 2.21 6.57 -21.13
CA ASN A 46 2.60 7.42 -20.00
C ASN A 46 1.44 7.63 -19.01
N LYS A 47 0.22 7.83 -19.53
CA LYS A 47 -0.97 7.94 -18.70
C LYS A 47 -1.25 6.63 -17.95
N LEU A 48 -1.15 5.48 -18.62
CA LEU A 48 -1.36 4.17 -17.99
C LEU A 48 -0.42 3.96 -16.80
N VAL A 49 0.87 4.24 -16.99
CA VAL A 49 1.85 4.15 -15.89
C VAL A 49 1.45 5.07 -14.74
N THR A 50 1.12 6.33 -15.03
CA THR A 50 0.68 7.30 -14.03
C THR A 50 -0.55 6.80 -13.24
N ASP A 51 -1.55 6.28 -13.94
CA ASP A 51 -2.78 5.75 -13.33
C ASP A 51 -2.50 4.51 -12.46
N ILE A 52 -1.60 3.62 -12.88
CA ILE A 52 -1.19 2.43 -12.11
C ILE A 52 -0.50 2.85 -10.82
N PHE A 53 0.41 3.83 -10.85
CA PHE A 53 1.06 4.32 -9.64
C PHE A 53 0.07 4.98 -8.68
N ALA A 54 -0.91 5.73 -9.20
CA ALA A 54 -1.98 6.30 -8.39
C ALA A 54 -2.85 5.20 -7.73
N LEU A 55 -3.23 4.17 -8.50
CA LEU A 55 -3.96 3.01 -7.99
C LEU A 55 -3.15 2.28 -6.91
N PHE A 56 -1.86 2.05 -7.17
CA PHE A 56 -0.95 1.43 -6.20
C PHE A 56 -0.92 2.24 -4.89
N GLY A 57 -0.75 3.57 -4.97
CA GLY A 57 -0.80 4.43 -3.80
C GLY A 57 -2.12 4.31 -3.03
N GLN A 58 -3.25 4.28 -3.73
CA GLN A 58 -4.56 4.09 -3.12
C GLN A 58 -4.66 2.74 -2.41
N LEU A 59 -4.20 1.66 -3.04
CA LEU A 59 -4.22 0.32 -2.45
C LEU A 59 -3.34 0.25 -1.21
N MET A 60 -2.13 0.81 -1.26
CA MET A 60 -1.19 0.81 -0.14
C MET A 60 -1.71 1.57 1.08
N VAL A 61 -2.46 2.67 0.87
CA VAL A 61 -3.07 3.43 1.97
C VAL A 61 -4.34 2.74 2.48
N THR A 62 -5.19 2.24 1.58
CA THR A 62 -6.49 1.65 1.93
C THR A 62 -6.33 0.29 2.59
N TYR A 63 -5.44 -0.53 2.07
CA TYR A 63 -5.20 -1.91 2.48
C TYR A 63 -3.81 -2.07 3.07
N ARG A 64 -3.33 -1.05 3.81
CA ARG A 64 -2.06 -1.11 4.52
C ARG A 64 -2.12 -2.27 5.50
N ASP A 65 -1.46 -3.37 5.15
CA ASP A 65 -1.46 -4.59 5.96
C ASP A 65 -0.93 -4.29 7.37
N GLY A 66 -1.57 -4.89 8.39
CA GLY A 66 -1.21 -4.74 9.80
C GLY A 66 -1.67 -3.43 10.47
N PHE A 67 -2.38 -2.53 9.79
CA PHE A 67 -2.81 -1.25 10.36
C PHE A 67 -4.32 -1.03 10.29
N ARG A 68 -4.92 -0.62 11.42
CA ARG A 68 -6.30 -0.14 11.51
C ARG A 68 -6.29 1.38 11.58
N ILE A 69 -7.00 2.02 10.65
CA ILE A 69 -7.24 3.48 10.73
C ILE A 69 -8.38 3.71 11.71
N SER A 70 -8.10 4.28 12.88
CA SER A 70 -9.06 4.43 13.98
C SER A 70 -9.71 5.81 14.06
N SER A 71 -9.22 6.80 13.30
CA SER A 71 -9.87 8.11 13.17
C SER A 71 -9.74 8.66 11.75
N LEU A 72 -10.86 9.03 11.11
CA LEU A 72 -10.92 9.68 9.81
C LEU A 72 -11.77 10.95 9.88
N GLY A 73 -11.54 11.90 8.97
CA GLY A 73 -12.37 13.08 8.79
C GLY A 73 -11.87 14.32 9.54
N PRO A 74 -12.71 15.38 9.64
CA PRO A 74 -12.36 16.65 10.26
C PRO A 74 -11.93 16.52 11.74
N ASP A 75 -12.37 15.44 12.39
CA ASP A 75 -12.09 15.15 13.80
C ASP A 75 -10.84 14.29 14.01
N ALA A 76 -10.07 14.01 12.95
CA ALA A 76 -8.80 13.33 13.11
C ALA A 76 -7.81 14.23 13.90
N PRO A 77 -7.04 13.65 14.84
CA PRO A 77 -6.06 14.39 15.62
C PRO A 77 -4.94 14.96 14.73
N ASP A 78 -4.49 16.19 15.05
CA ASP A 78 -3.31 16.78 14.41
C ASP A 78 -2.04 16.15 15.00
N HIS A 79 -1.51 15.16 14.30
CA HIS A 79 -0.24 14.50 14.61
C HIS A 79 0.91 15.00 13.72
N GLY A 80 0.62 15.80 12.69
CA GLY A 80 1.59 16.31 11.73
C GLY A 80 2.19 17.67 12.11
N GLY A 81 1.59 18.37 13.08
CA GLY A 81 2.02 19.70 13.49
C GLY A 81 1.98 20.71 12.33
N ALA A 82 2.73 21.80 12.44
CA ALA A 82 2.70 22.91 11.48
C ALA A 82 3.07 22.54 10.03
N GLN A 83 3.65 21.37 9.78
CA GLN A 83 4.13 20.91 8.47
C GLN A 83 3.34 19.72 7.91
N GLY A 84 2.63 18.96 8.75
CA GLY A 84 1.97 17.71 8.38
C GLY A 84 0.44 17.70 8.52
N GLY A 85 -0.14 18.63 9.28
CA GLY A 85 -1.58 18.79 9.43
C GLY A 85 -2.32 17.61 10.08
N VAL A 86 -3.64 17.52 9.82
CA VAL A 86 -4.51 16.47 10.34
C VAL A 86 -4.16 15.12 9.70
N VAL A 87 -3.68 14.19 10.52
CA VAL A 87 -3.31 12.83 10.06
C VAL A 87 -4.18 11.82 10.80
N PRO A 88 -4.78 10.84 10.09
CA PRO A 88 -5.51 9.75 10.73
C PRO A 88 -4.66 9.05 11.79
N LYS A 89 -5.24 8.79 12.97
CA LYS A 89 -4.66 7.85 13.92
C LYS A 89 -4.65 6.47 13.29
N VAL A 90 -3.47 5.85 13.29
CA VAL A 90 -3.26 4.51 12.78
C VAL A 90 -2.79 3.63 13.94
N GLU A 91 -3.45 2.50 14.13
CA GLU A 91 -3.13 1.51 15.16
C GLU A 91 -2.57 0.27 14.47
N GLU A 92 -1.36 -0.14 14.86
CA GLU A 92 -0.82 -1.43 14.45
C GLU A 92 -1.62 -2.52 15.17
N VAL A 93 -2.38 -3.31 14.41
CA VAL A 93 -3.20 -4.39 14.98
C VAL A 93 -2.38 -5.64 15.26
N GLY A 94 -1.19 -5.76 14.62
CA GLY A 94 -0.34 -6.94 14.70
C GLY A 94 -1.06 -8.20 14.18
N TYR A 95 -0.41 -9.35 14.37
CA TYR A 95 -1.05 -10.64 14.15
C TYR A 95 -1.77 -11.13 15.42
N SER A 96 -2.67 -12.11 15.29
CA SER A 96 -3.33 -12.71 16.44
C SER A 96 -2.34 -13.45 17.34
N ALA A 97 -2.69 -13.65 18.62
CA ALA A 97 -1.90 -14.46 19.55
C ALA A 97 -1.63 -15.86 18.97
N ASP A 98 -2.65 -16.52 18.42
CA ASP A 98 -2.53 -17.84 17.77
C ASP A 98 -1.50 -17.86 16.62
N TRP A 99 -1.37 -16.75 15.88
CA TRP A 99 -0.37 -16.64 14.83
C TRP A 99 1.04 -16.56 15.41
N TYR A 100 1.24 -15.76 16.46
CA TYR A 100 2.53 -15.68 17.16
C TYR A 100 2.90 -17.02 17.81
N ASP A 101 1.94 -17.70 18.45
CA ASP A 101 2.14 -19.01 19.05
C ASP A 101 2.55 -20.06 18.00
N ARG A 102 1.88 -20.05 16.84
CA ARG A 102 2.24 -20.92 15.71
C ARG A 102 3.66 -20.64 15.23
N ILE A 103 4.01 -19.37 15.00
CA ILE A 103 5.37 -18.99 14.54
C ILE A 103 6.43 -19.40 15.56
N ALA A 104 6.20 -19.14 16.85
CA ALA A 104 7.12 -19.54 17.91
C ALA A 104 7.30 -21.08 17.95
N LYS A 105 6.22 -21.83 17.77
CA LYS A 105 6.26 -23.29 17.70
C LYS A 105 7.01 -23.82 16.47
N ASP A 106 6.69 -23.28 15.30
CA ASP A 106 7.23 -23.76 14.01
C ASP A 106 8.72 -23.43 13.85
N THR A 107 9.18 -22.33 14.45
CA THR A 107 10.57 -21.87 14.37
C THR A 107 11.47 -22.38 15.51
N GLY A 108 10.89 -23.08 16.49
CA GLY A 108 11.61 -23.70 17.60
C GLY A 108 12.38 -22.67 18.44
N ASP A 109 13.70 -22.81 18.49
CA ASP A 109 14.55 -21.99 19.37
C ASP A 109 14.94 -20.63 18.76
N HIS A 110 14.53 -20.35 17.52
CA HIS A 110 14.96 -19.19 16.76
C HIS A 110 14.68 -17.84 17.46
N TYR A 111 13.54 -17.73 18.14
CA TYR A 111 13.15 -16.51 18.87
C TYR A 111 13.40 -16.59 20.38
N LYS A 112 14.03 -17.66 20.89
CA LYS A 112 14.32 -17.78 22.32
C LYS A 112 15.41 -16.79 22.72
N VAL A 113 15.14 -16.05 23.79
CA VAL A 113 16.14 -15.17 24.39
C VAL A 113 17.19 -16.04 25.13
N PRO A 114 18.49 -15.91 24.84
CA PRO A 114 19.53 -16.67 25.51
C PRO A 114 19.50 -16.44 27.03
N ALA A 115 19.69 -17.50 27.81
CA ALA A 115 19.73 -17.42 29.26
C ALA A 115 20.86 -16.51 29.79
N SER A 116 21.94 -16.37 29.01
CA SER A 116 23.09 -15.50 29.29
C SER A 116 22.80 -14.00 29.13
N MET A 117 21.63 -13.62 28.62
CA MET A 117 21.27 -12.22 28.39
C MET A 117 21.02 -11.48 29.72
N THR A 118 21.71 -10.36 29.90
CA THR A 118 21.66 -9.56 31.14
C THR A 118 20.32 -8.85 31.31
N SER A 119 20.02 -8.37 32.53
CA SER A 119 18.78 -7.64 32.80
C SER A 119 18.66 -6.35 31.98
N LEU A 120 19.78 -5.66 31.71
CA LEU A 120 19.82 -4.46 30.87
C LEU A 120 19.49 -4.77 29.41
N ASP A 121 19.98 -5.90 28.90
CA ASP A 121 19.71 -6.32 27.53
C ASP A 121 18.23 -6.70 27.33
N ARG A 122 17.61 -7.30 28.36
CA ARG A 122 16.16 -7.60 28.35
C ARG A 122 15.30 -6.33 28.39
N VAL A 123 15.71 -5.30 29.12
CA VAL A 123 15.00 -4.01 29.17
C VAL A 123 15.07 -3.29 27.82
N LYS A 124 16.23 -3.32 27.15
CA LYS A 124 16.38 -2.75 25.80
C LYS A 124 15.49 -3.46 24.78
N LEU A 125 15.42 -4.78 24.83
CA LEU A 125 14.50 -5.57 23.99
C LEU A 125 13.03 -5.19 24.21
N ARG A 126 12.60 -5.06 25.47
CA ARG A 126 11.23 -4.60 25.79
C ARG A 126 10.95 -3.17 25.32
N ALA A 127 11.95 -2.30 25.36
CA ALA A 127 11.80 -0.93 24.86
C ALA A 127 11.66 -0.87 23.33
N LEU A 128 12.26 -1.82 22.61
CA LEU A 128 12.14 -1.95 21.15
C LEU A 128 10.80 -2.58 20.74
N ASN A 129 10.19 -3.44 21.57
CA ASN A 129 8.88 -4.07 21.33
C ASN A 129 7.66 -3.23 21.75
N LYS A 130 7.82 -1.92 22.00
CA LYS A 130 6.75 -1.03 22.52
C LYS A 130 5.51 -0.86 21.60
N GLY A 131 5.45 -1.50 20.43
CA GLY A 131 4.28 -1.52 19.55
C GLY A 131 3.15 -2.47 20.00
N VAL A 132 3.43 -3.44 20.88
CA VAL A 132 2.41 -4.39 21.37
C VAL A 132 1.82 -3.88 22.69
N GLN A 133 0.82 -2.99 22.64
CA GLN A 133 0.08 -2.56 23.83
C GLN A 133 -1.00 -3.56 24.26
N GLY A 134 -0.64 -4.83 24.40
CA GLY A 134 -1.45 -5.86 25.05
C GLY A 134 -0.79 -6.28 26.35
N VAL A 135 -1.51 -6.24 27.47
CA VAL A 135 -1.02 -6.80 28.75
C VAL A 135 -1.01 -8.32 28.60
N TRP A 136 0.13 -8.87 28.19
CA TRP A 136 0.36 -10.31 28.23
C TRP A 136 0.70 -10.72 29.67
N GLN A 137 -0.14 -11.57 30.27
CA GLN A 137 0.18 -12.22 31.53
C GLN A 137 0.68 -13.65 31.25
N PRO A 138 1.98 -13.93 31.48
CA PRO A 138 2.50 -15.29 31.36
C PRO A 138 1.81 -16.21 32.37
N THR A 139 1.33 -17.37 31.93
CA THR A 139 1.18 -18.51 32.84
C THR A 139 2.58 -19.06 33.14
N ALA A 140 2.76 -19.62 34.34
CA ALA A 140 4.06 -19.82 35.00
C ALA A 140 5.13 -20.62 34.24
N ASP A 141 4.80 -21.23 33.09
CA ASP A 141 5.73 -22.03 32.28
C ASP A 141 6.06 -21.43 30.91
N ALA A 142 5.57 -20.23 30.59
CA ALA A 142 5.94 -19.53 29.37
C ALA A 142 6.52 -18.16 29.72
N VAL A 143 7.82 -17.97 29.49
CA VAL A 143 8.38 -16.64 29.24
C VAL A 143 8.71 -16.61 27.77
N ILE A 144 7.75 -16.18 26.97
CA ILE A 144 7.86 -15.88 25.55
C ILE A 144 7.34 -14.45 25.39
N VAL A 145 8.13 -13.57 24.78
CA VAL A 145 7.73 -12.18 24.47
C VAL A 145 7.18 -12.13 23.06
#